data_AF-A0A2V6CUZ9-F1
#
_entry.id   AF-A0A2V6CUZ9-F1
#
_cell.length_a   1.000
_cell.length_b   1.000
_cell.length_c   1.000
_cell.angle_alpha   90.00
_cell.angle_beta   90.00
_cell.angle_gamma   90.00
#
_symmetry.space_group_name_H-M   'P 1'
#
loop_
_entity.id
_entity.type
_entity.pdbx_description
1 polymer ?
#
loop_
_entity_poly.entity_id
_entity_poly.type
_entity_poly.pdbx_seq_one_letter_code
_entity_poly.pdbx_strand_id
1 'polypeptide(L)'
;MLPFYAERFNTTEVNYTFHRIPAPKTIANWCQLTPETFRFILKAPQKVTHFARLRDCGDTVDYFYDIVSGLGSRLGPILFQLPPNLKKDPILLEHFTESLPASMRAAFEFRHESWL
;
A
#
# COMPACT_ATOMS: atom_id res chain seq x y z
N MET A 1 12.90 6.37 17.01
CA MET A 1 11.48 6.76 16.87
C MET A 1 10.59 5.54 16.65
N LEU A 2 10.78 4.73 15.59
CA LEU A 2 9.93 3.55 15.33
C LEU A 2 9.90 2.50 16.47
N PRO A 3 11.03 2.10 17.09
CA PRO A 3 10.98 1.15 18.22
C PRO A 3 10.11 1.64 19.38
N PHE A 4 10.31 2.89 19.79
CA PHE A 4 9.53 3.53 20.85
C PHE A 4 8.02 3.58 20.55
N TYR A 5 7.65 3.77 19.28
CA TYR A 5 6.25 3.72 18.84
C TYR A 5 5.69 2.30 18.91
N ALA A 6 6.44 1.31 18.44
CA ALA A 6 6.05 -0.09 18.38
C ALA A 6 5.93 -0.77 19.76
N GLU A 7 6.48 -0.14 20.82
CA GLU A 7 6.24 -0.54 22.21
C GLU A 7 4.83 -0.17 22.72
N ARG A 8 4.14 0.77 22.07
CA ARG A 8 2.88 1.37 22.55
C ARG A 8 1.70 1.12 21.63
N PHE A 9 1.95 0.97 20.34
CA PHE A 9 0.94 0.71 19.33
C PHE A 9 1.30 -0.56 18.57
N ASN A 10 0.28 -1.29 18.11
CA ASN A 10 0.46 -2.55 17.41
C ASN A 10 0.50 -2.40 15.89
N THR A 11 0.22 -1.20 15.38
CA THR A 11 0.13 -0.97 13.94
C THR A 11 0.43 0.47 13.57
N THR A 12 0.84 0.71 12.33
CA THR A 12 0.95 2.06 11.77
C THR A 12 0.67 2.06 10.27
N GLU A 13 0.10 3.18 9.79
CA GLU A 13 0.02 3.46 8.36
C GLU A 13 1.23 4.31 7.92
N VAL A 14 1.95 3.83 6.92
CA VAL A 14 3.13 4.49 6.36
C VAL A 14 2.73 5.22 5.09
N ASN A 15 2.73 6.56 5.17
CA ASN A 15 2.52 7.43 4.02
C ASN A 15 3.77 7.61 3.15
N TYR A 16 4.97 7.36 3.68
CA TYR A 16 6.22 7.54 2.93
C TYR A 16 6.25 6.77 1.58
N THR A 17 5.66 5.56 1.55
CA THR A 17 5.61 4.71 0.35
C THR A 17 4.78 5.29 -0.79
N PHE A 18 3.88 6.23 -0.49
CA PHE A 18 3.13 7.00 -1.49
C PHE A 18 4.07 7.79 -2.40
N HIS A 19 5.13 8.38 -1.86
CA HIS A 19 6.06 9.20 -2.63
C HIS A 19 7.22 8.39 -3.20
N ARG A 20 7.66 7.34 -2.51
CA ARG A 20 8.84 6.57 -2.90
C ARG A 20 8.73 5.11 -2.49
N ILE A 21 9.04 4.21 -3.42
CA ILE A 21 9.20 2.77 -3.13
C ILE A 21 10.44 2.59 -2.24
N PRO A 22 10.31 1.96 -1.06
CA PRO A 22 11.43 1.76 -0.14
C PRO A 22 12.51 0.88 -0.76
N ALA A 23 13.75 0.99 -0.29
CA ALA A 23 14.77 -0.01 -0.61
C ALA A 23 14.53 -1.28 0.22
N PRO A 24 14.91 -2.49 -0.25
CA PRO A 24 14.82 -3.74 0.53
C PRO A 24 15.44 -3.64 1.92
N LYS A 25 16.58 -2.94 2.04
CA LYS A 25 17.24 -2.67 3.34
C LYS A 25 16.36 -1.89 4.32
N THR A 26 15.49 -1.01 3.82
CA THR A 26 14.54 -0.26 4.65
C THR A 26 13.49 -1.21 5.24
N ILE A 27 12.97 -2.13 4.42
CA ILE A 27 12.01 -3.16 4.85
C ILE A 27 12.64 -4.06 5.91
N ALA A 28 13.85 -4.58 5.66
CA ALA A 28 14.58 -5.39 6.63
C ALA A 28 14.81 -4.66 7.96
N ASN A 29 15.15 -3.37 7.90
CA ASN A 29 15.33 -2.54 9.09
C ASN A 29 14.01 -2.36 9.86
N TRP A 30 12.86 -2.17 9.19
CA TRP A 30 11.56 -2.11 9.89
C TRP A 30 11.22 -3.41 10.61
N CYS A 31 11.52 -4.57 10.02
CA CYS A 31 11.35 -5.86 10.67
C CYS A 31 12.23 -5.99 11.93
N GLN A 32 13.46 -5.49 11.91
CA GLN A 32 14.36 -5.51 13.06
C GLN A 32 13.90 -4.57 14.20
N LEU A 33 13.26 -3.46 13.86
CA LEU A 33 12.86 -2.42 14.80
C LEU A 33 11.46 -2.60 15.39
N THR A 34 10.73 -3.65 15.01
CA THR A 34 9.35 -3.87 15.44
C THR A 34 9.07 -5.33 15.84
N PRO A 35 8.21 -5.57 16.85
CA PRO A 35 7.75 -6.91 17.22
C PRO A 35 7.14 -7.66 16.04
N GLU A 36 7.14 -9.00 16.08
CA GLU A 36 6.52 -9.83 15.03
C GLU A 36 5.00 -9.65 14.91
N THR A 37 4.37 -9.24 16.00
CA THR A 37 2.93 -8.93 16.06
C THR A 37 2.58 -7.57 15.47
N PHE A 38 3.57 -6.70 15.25
CA PHE A 38 3.35 -5.37 14.70
C PHE A 38 2.88 -5.47 13.23
N ARG A 39 1.99 -4.57 12.82
CA ARG A 39 1.43 -4.54 11.46
C ARG A 39 1.70 -3.19 10.78
N PHE A 40 2.06 -3.24 9.51
CA PHE A 40 2.22 -2.05 8.67
C PHE A 40 1.12 -2.00 7.62
N ILE A 41 0.40 -0.89 7.55
CA ILE A 41 -0.39 -0.53 6.38
C ILE A 41 0.50 0.35 5.53
N LEU A 42 0.72 -0.03 4.27
CA LEU A 42 1.55 0.77 3.36
C LEU A 42 0.67 1.42 2.32
N LYS A 43 0.84 2.72 2.12
CA LYS A 43 0.13 3.42 1.05
C LYS A 43 0.72 3.04 -0.30
N ALA A 44 -0.13 2.71 -1.26
CA ALA A 44 0.30 2.43 -2.62
C ALA A 44 1.02 3.66 -3.21
N PRO A 45 2.01 3.47 -4.10
CA PRO A 45 2.71 4.59 -4.74
C PRO A 45 1.73 5.53 -5.46
N GLN A 46 1.95 6.85 -5.36
CA GLN A 46 1.16 7.87 -6.06
C GLN A 46 1.16 7.68 -7.58
N LYS A 47 2.21 7.03 -8.11
CA LYS A 47 2.29 6.62 -9.51
C LYS A 47 1.11 5.73 -9.91
N VAL A 48 0.65 4.85 -9.02
CA VAL A 48 -0.48 3.94 -9.25
C VAL A 48 -1.81 4.69 -9.13
N THR A 49 -2.04 5.37 -8.00
CA THR A 49 -3.36 5.94 -7.68
C THR A 49 -3.63 7.31 -8.30
N HIS A 50 -2.62 8.17 -8.41
CA HIS A 50 -2.79 9.57 -8.84
C HIS A 50 -2.35 9.82 -10.28
N PHE A 51 -1.25 9.21 -10.71
CA PHE A 51 -0.72 9.44 -12.07
C PHE A 51 -1.34 8.50 -13.08
N ALA A 52 -1.17 7.19 -12.89
CA ALA A 52 -1.73 6.17 -13.77
C ALA A 52 -3.24 5.99 -13.56
N ARG A 53 -3.75 6.40 -12.38
CA ARG A 53 -5.17 6.31 -12.01
C ARG A 53 -5.72 4.90 -12.25
N LEU A 54 -4.98 3.91 -11.74
CA LEU A 54 -5.25 2.48 -11.84
C LEU A 54 -5.12 1.85 -13.24
N ARG A 55 -4.66 2.59 -14.26
CA ARG A 55 -4.46 2.06 -15.63
C ARG A 55 -3.01 1.68 -15.86
N ASP A 56 -2.76 0.59 -16.58
CA ASP A 56 -1.43 0.21 -17.09
C ASP A 56 -0.29 0.33 -16.06
N CYS A 57 -0.55 -0.08 -14.82
CA CYS A 57 0.36 0.13 -13.68
C CYS A 57 0.81 -1.17 -13.00
N GLY A 58 0.54 -2.33 -13.62
CA GLY A 58 0.88 -3.67 -13.12
C GLY A 58 2.36 -3.77 -12.71
N ASP A 59 3.29 -3.43 -13.60
CA ASP A 59 4.73 -3.47 -13.30
C ASP A 59 5.12 -2.66 -12.06
N THR A 60 4.47 -1.52 -11.82
CA THR A 60 4.74 -0.70 -10.62
C THR A 60 4.15 -1.33 -9.37
N VAL A 61 2.97 -1.94 -9.48
CA VAL A 61 2.32 -2.66 -8.38
C VAL A 61 3.14 -3.90 -8.01
N ASP A 62 3.55 -4.70 -8.99
CA ASP A 62 4.34 -5.91 -8.80
C ASP A 62 5.70 -5.59 -8.19
N TYR A 63 6.43 -4.63 -8.77
CA TYR A 63 7.70 -4.20 -8.21
C TYR A 63 7.56 -3.65 -6.78
N PHE A 64 6.52 -2.86 -6.50
CA PHE A 64 6.25 -2.39 -5.14
C PHE A 64 5.98 -3.55 -4.19
N TYR A 65 5.12 -4.49 -4.61
CA TYR A 65 4.70 -5.64 -3.82
C TYR A 65 5.86 -6.57 -3.52
N ASP A 66 6.71 -6.88 -4.50
CA ASP A 66 7.91 -7.69 -4.34
C ASP A 66 8.80 -7.16 -3.21
N ILE A 67 8.97 -5.83 -3.14
CA ILE A 67 9.79 -5.20 -2.10
C ILE A 67 9.10 -5.28 -0.74
N VAL A 68 7.83 -4.90 -0.65
CA VAL A 68 7.15 -4.79 0.65
C VAL A 68 6.71 -6.14 1.21
N SER A 69 6.61 -7.18 0.37
CA SER A 69 6.39 -8.57 0.79
C SER A 69 7.47 -9.06 1.77
N GLY A 70 8.66 -8.45 1.75
CA GLY A 70 9.72 -8.68 2.74
C GLY A 70 9.34 -8.36 4.19
N LEU A 71 8.22 -7.66 4.44
CA LEU A 71 7.64 -7.52 5.78
C LEU A 71 7.01 -8.82 6.30
N GLY A 72 6.76 -9.80 5.43
CA GLY A 72 6.16 -11.09 5.76
C GLY A 72 4.82 -10.93 6.48
N SER A 73 4.67 -11.60 7.62
CA SER A 73 3.45 -11.52 8.43
C SER A 73 3.11 -10.10 8.89
N ARG A 74 4.11 -9.20 8.99
CA ARG A 74 3.91 -7.80 9.39
C ARG A 74 3.25 -6.96 8.29
N LEU A 75 3.22 -7.41 7.03
CA LEU A 75 2.54 -6.69 5.96
C LEU A 75 1.03 -6.76 6.15
N GLY A 76 0.43 -5.64 6.56
CA GLY A 76 -1.00 -5.38 6.57
C GLY A 76 -1.55 -5.16 5.16
N PRO A 77 -2.75 -4.58 5.01
CA PRO A 77 -3.26 -4.20 3.72
C PRO A 77 -2.39 -3.10 3.07
N ILE A 78 -2.34 -3.09 1.74
CA ILE A 78 -1.88 -1.95 0.95
C ILE A 78 -3.07 -1.03 0.71
N LEU A 79 -2.92 0.23 1.11
CA LEU A 79 -3.96 1.25 0.97
C LEU A 79 -3.86 1.93 -0.40
N PHE A 80 -4.86 1.72 -1.24
CA PHE A 80 -5.12 2.44 -2.48
C PHE A 80 -6.09 3.59 -2.22
N GLN A 81 -5.55 4.71 -1.72
CA GLN A 81 -6.30 5.95 -1.60
C GLN A 81 -6.39 6.64 -2.98
N LEU A 82 -7.59 6.76 -3.52
CA LEU A 82 -7.84 7.37 -4.83
C LEU A 82 -7.95 8.90 -4.72
N PRO A 83 -7.53 9.66 -5.75
CA PRO A 83 -7.63 11.10 -5.72
C PRO A 83 -9.09 11.56 -5.79
N PRO A 84 -9.42 12.74 -5.24
CA PRO A 84 -10.79 13.25 -5.19
C PRO A 84 -11.39 13.55 -6.57
N ASN A 85 -10.59 13.59 -7.63
CA ASN A 85 -11.04 13.82 -9.01
C ASN A 85 -11.21 12.52 -9.83
N LEU A 86 -11.07 11.33 -9.21
CA LEU A 86 -11.38 10.05 -9.83
C LEU A 86 -12.81 9.62 -9.51
N LYS A 87 -13.72 9.87 -10.46
CA LYS A 87 -15.13 9.46 -10.41
C LYS A 87 -15.26 7.93 -10.41
N LYS A 88 -16.37 7.44 -9.86
CA LYS A 88 -16.81 6.04 -9.94
C LYS A 88 -16.70 5.48 -11.34
N ASP A 89 -15.90 4.43 -11.45
CA ASP A 89 -15.68 3.64 -12.64
C ASP A 89 -15.49 2.17 -12.19
N PRO A 90 -16.59 1.40 -12.12
CA PRO A 90 -16.54 0.03 -11.61
C PRO A 90 -15.70 -0.89 -12.49
N ILE A 91 -15.72 -0.70 -13.81
CA ILE A 91 -14.98 -1.53 -14.77
C ILE A 91 -13.47 -1.32 -14.57
N LEU A 92 -13.04 -0.05 -14.44
CA LEU A 92 -11.65 0.25 -14.11
C LEU A 92 -11.21 -0.40 -12.80
N LEU A 93 -12.04 -0.31 -11.75
CA LEU A 93 -11.72 -0.89 -10.45
C LEU A 93 -11.65 -2.42 -10.52
N GLU A 94 -12.59 -3.06 -11.21
CA GLU A 94 -12.64 -4.51 -11.42
C GLU A 94 -11.36 -4.99 -12.11
N HIS A 95 -11.04 -4.43 -13.29
CA HIS A 95 -9.82 -4.77 -14.02
C HIS A 95 -8.56 -4.55 -13.18
N PHE A 96 -8.49 -3.46 -12.42
CA PHE A 96 -7.37 -3.20 -11.53
C PHE A 96 -7.27 -4.27 -10.44
N THR A 97 -8.38 -4.62 -9.78
CA THR A 97 -8.39 -5.63 -8.72
C THR A 97 -8.05 -7.03 -9.22
N GLU A 98 -8.47 -7.39 -10.44
CA GLU A 98 -8.11 -8.67 -11.07
C GLU A 98 -6.61 -8.76 -11.39
N SER A 99 -5.96 -7.61 -11.63
CA SER A 99 -4.51 -7.54 -11.88
C SER A 99 -3.65 -7.61 -10.62
N LEU A 100 -4.24 -7.50 -9.42
CA LEU A 100 -3.45 -7.48 -8.19
C LEU A 100 -2.90 -8.88 -7.86
N PRO A 101 -1.69 -8.97 -7.28
CA PRO A 101 -1.17 -10.24 -6.77
C PRO A 101 -2.16 -10.90 -5.80
N ALA A 102 -2.46 -12.19 -5.99
CA ALA A 102 -3.49 -12.89 -5.21
C ALA A 102 -3.23 -12.91 -3.69
N SER A 103 -1.97 -12.80 -3.26
CA SER A 103 -1.59 -12.75 -1.85
C SER A 103 -1.68 -11.33 -1.25
N MET A 104 -1.89 -10.31 -2.08
CA MET A 104 -1.98 -8.93 -1.65
C MET A 104 -3.33 -8.68 -0.98
N ARG A 105 -3.28 -8.19 0.26
CA ARG A 105 -4.45 -7.59 0.90
C ARG A 105 -4.55 -6.14 0.45
N ALA A 106 -5.59 -5.79 -0.30
CA ALA A 106 -5.84 -4.42 -0.75
C ALA A 106 -6.97 -3.78 0.06
N ALA A 107 -6.79 -2.50 0.40
CA ALA A 107 -7.83 -1.63 0.94
C ALA A 107 -7.99 -0.43 0.01
N PHE A 108 -9.23 -0.03 -0.28
CA PHE A 108 -9.51 1.12 -1.14
C PHE A 108 -10.17 2.24 -0.34
N GLU A 109 -9.70 3.47 -0.55
CA GLU A 109 -10.31 4.67 0.00
C GLU A 109 -10.71 5.59 -1.15
N PHE A 110 -12.02 5.73 -1.35
CA PHE A 110 -12.60 6.58 -2.39
C PHE A 110 -12.82 8.00 -1.86
N ARG A 111 -12.46 9.01 -2.66
CA ARG A 111 -12.55 10.43 -2.27
C ARG A 111 -13.48 11.28 -3.13
N HIS A 112 -14.11 10.68 -4.15
CA HIS A 112 -15.13 11.35 -4.97
C HIS A 112 -16.52 10.85 -4.55
N GLU A 113 -17.47 11.78 -4.41
CA GLU A 113 -18.83 11.50 -3.93
C GLU A 113 -19.58 10.45 -4.74
N SER A 114 -19.30 10.33 -6.03
CA SER A 114 -19.98 9.36 -6.90
C SER A 114 -19.69 7.88 -6.56
N TRP A 115 -18.77 7.61 -5.63
CA TRP A 115 -18.53 6.27 -5.10
C TRP A 115 -19.46 5.87 -3.94
N LEU A 116 -20.19 6.83 -3.35
CA LEU A 116 -21.17 6.61 -2.28
C LEU A 116 -22.53 6.11 -2.82
#